data_AF-A0A401QDQ4-F1
#
_entry.id   AF-A0A401QDQ4-F1
#
_cell.length_a   1.000
_cell.length_b   1.000
_cell.length_c   1.000
_cell.angle_alpha   90.00
_cell.angle_beta   90.00
_cell.angle_gamma   90.00
#
_symmetry.space_group_name_H-M   'P 1'
#
loop_
_entity.id
_entity.type
_entity.pdbx_description
1 polymer ?
#
loop_
_entity_poly.entity_id
_entity_poly.type
_entity_poly.pdbx_seq_one_letter_code
_entity_poly.pdbx_strand_id
1 'polypeptide(L)'
;MGLRDTDTGLSDTGTGLSDTGPGLSDTGTGLSDTGTRLSDTGAGLSDTGTGLSDTGPGLSDTGPRLSDTGTGLSDTGTGLSDTGMGLRDFGTGLTDTGTGLSDTGTGLSDTGT
;
A
#
# COMPACT_ATOMS: atom_id res chain seq x y z
N MET A 1 15.82 -15.35 -4.87
CA MET A 1 16.81 -14.93 -3.87
C MET A 1 16.36 -13.56 -3.43
N GLY A 2 15.86 -13.42 -2.21
CA GLY A 2 15.39 -12.12 -1.73
C GLY A 2 16.56 -11.26 -1.27
N LEU A 3 16.41 -9.94 -1.38
CA LEU A 3 17.31 -8.96 -0.77
C LEU A 3 16.66 -8.43 0.50
N ARG A 4 17.48 -8.05 1.48
CA ARG A 4 17.03 -7.42 2.72
C ARG A 4 18.03 -6.35 3.12
N ASP A 5 17.55 -5.15 3.30
CA ASP A 5 18.36 -4.01 3.68
C ASP A 5 17.69 -3.20 4.80
N THR A 6 18.48 -2.36 5.46
CA THR A 6 18.02 -1.44 6.50
C THR A 6 18.81 -0.15 6.35
N ASP A 7 18.32 0.73 5.48
CA ASP A 7 18.97 2.00 5.19
C ASP A 7 17.93 3.09 4.84
N THR A 8 18.42 4.30 4.64
CA THR A 8 17.62 5.46 4.23
C THR A 8 17.77 5.68 2.73
N GLY A 9 16.67 5.93 2.02
CA GLY A 9 16.76 6.30 0.61
C GLY A 9 17.09 5.15 -0.32
N LEU A 10 16.59 3.94 -0.04
CA LEU A 10 16.78 2.78 -0.91
C LEU A 10 15.88 2.86 -2.13
N SER A 11 16.38 2.30 -3.24
CA SER A 11 15.60 2.12 -4.45
C SER A 11 16.14 0.94 -5.22
N ASP A 12 15.36 -0.13 -5.20
CA ASP A 12 15.73 -1.43 -5.72
C ASP A 12 14.71 -1.94 -6.75
N THR A 13 15.12 -2.92 -7.53
CA THR A 13 14.24 -3.62 -8.46
C THR A 13 14.49 -5.11 -8.39
N GLY A 14 13.45 -5.89 -8.13
CA GLY A 14 13.65 -7.31 -7.94
C GLY A 14 12.44 -8.11 -7.52
N THR A 15 12.71 -9.24 -6.89
CA THR A 15 11.70 -10.17 -6.41
C THR A 15 12.04 -10.58 -4.99
N GLY A 16 11.10 -10.51 -4.06
CA GLY A 16 11.37 -10.85 -2.67
C GLY A 16 12.29 -9.83 -1.98
N LEU A 17 12.05 -8.53 -2.19
CA LEU A 17 12.74 -7.48 -1.43
C LEU A 17 12.07 -7.36 -0.05
N SER A 18 12.83 -6.97 0.97
CA SER A 18 12.27 -6.69 2.29
C SER A 18 13.17 -5.73 3.03
N ASP A 19 12.79 -4.46 3.00
CA ASP A 19 13.62 -3.36 3.41
C ASP A 19 12.99 -2.60 4.58
N THR A 20 13.83 -1.93 5.38
CA THR A 20 13.37 -1.18 6.54
C THR A 20 14.07 0.16 6.61
N GLY A 21 13.30 1.24 6.53
CA GLY A 21 13.84 2.58 6.65
C GLY A 21 12.97 3.66 6.03
N PRO A 22 13.38 4.92 6.15
CA PRO A 22 12.68 6.03 5.54
C PRO A 22 13.06 6.18 4.06
N GLY A 23 12.06 6.50 3.23
CA GLY A 23 12.28 6.82 1.82
C GLY A 23 12.69 5.60 1.00
N LEU A 24 11.86 4.55 0.99
CA LEU A 24 12.07 3.39 0.13
C LEU A 24 11.24 3.57 -1.15
N SER A 25 11.74 3.04 -2.27
CA SER A 25 11.11 3.20 -3.58
C SER A 25 11.50 2.04 -4.49
N ASP A 26 10.72 0.97 -4.44
CA ASP A 26 11.07 -0.31 -4.99
C ASP A 26 10.11 -0.73 -6.11
N THR A 27 10.60 -1.57 -7.01
CA THR A 27 9.80 -2.12 -8.10
C THR A 27 9.98 -3.61 -8.22
N GLY A 28 8.88 -4.38 -8.21
CA GLY A 28 9.06 -5.83 -8.21
C GLY A 28 7.84 -6.68 -7.90
N THR A 29 8.12 -7.87 -7.39
CA THR A 29 7.09 -8.80 -6.94
C THR A 29 7.45 -9.37 -5.58
N GLY A 30 6.49 -9.42 -4.66
CA GLY A 30 6.77 -9.83 -3.29
C GLY A 30 7.70 -8.83 -2.61
N LEU A 31 7.24 -7.59 -2.45
CA LEU A 31 7.93 -6.56 -1.67
C LEU A 31 7.29 -6.52 -0.27
N SER A 32 8.06 -6.13 0.74
CA SER A 32 7.61 -6.17 2.14
C SER A 32 8.43 -5.20 2.96
N ASP A 33 7.96 -3.96 3.03
CA ASP A 33 8.75 -2.85 3.48
C ASP A 33 8.17 -2.20 4.74
N THR A 34 9.05 -1.67 5.59
CA THR A 34 8.64 -1.02 6.83
C THR A 34 9.32 0.32 6.99
N GLY A 35 8.54 1.39 7.14
CA GLY A 35 9.14 2.70 7.31
C GLY A 35 8.22 3.89 7.14
N THR A 36 8.78 4.95 6.56
CA THR A 36 8.04 6.20 6.32
C THR A 36 8.35 6.68 4.92
N ARG A 37 7.33 7.12 4.17
CA ARG A 37 7.47 7.51 2.76
C ARG A 37 7.96 6.32 1.93
N LEU A 38 7.10 5.32 1.78
CA LEU A 38 7.32 4.18 0.88
C LEU A 38 6.55 4.44 -0.42
N SER A 39 7.03 3.90 -1.53
CA SER A 39 6.48 4.18 -2.86
C SER A 39 6.83 3.05 -3.80
N ASP A 40 6.00 2.01 -3.80
CA ASP A 40 6.35 0.74 -4.40
C ASP A 40 5.43 0.40 -5.57
N THR A 41 6.00 -0.23 -6.59
CA THR A 41 5.26 -0.63 -7.79
C THR A 41 5.48 -2.10 -8.09
N GLY A 42 4.42 -2.88 -8.10
CA GLY A 42 4.60 -4.32 -8.20
C GLY A 42 3.37 -5.15 -7.91
N ALA A 43 3.61 -6.44 -7.71
CA ALA A 43 2.56 -7.40 -7.34
C ALA A 43 2.90 -8.06 -6.01
N GLY A 44 1.92 -8.19 -5.12
CA GLY A 44 2.15 -8.72 -3.78
C GLY A 44 3.04 -7.78 -2.97
N LEU A 45 2.53 -6.58 -2.69
CA LEU A 45 3.16 -5.59 -1.81
C LEU A 45 2.53 -5.72 -0.43
N SER A 46 3.28 -5.43 0.63
CA SER A 46 2.84 -5.65 2.00
C SER A 46 3.60 -4.74 2.94
N ASP A 47 3.13 -3.51 3.07
CA ASP A 47 3.93 -2.44 3.63
C ASP A 47 3.35 -1.91 4.94
N THR A 48 4.24 -1.51 5.84
CA THR A 48 3.84 -0.98 7.15
C THR A 48 4.55 0.32 7.43
N GLY A 49 3.80 1.40 7.63
CA GLY A 49 4.44 2.69 7.76
C GLY A 49 3.54 3.89 7.70
N THR A 50 4.14 5.05 7.50
CA THR A 50 3.41 6.31 7.34
C THR A 50 3.68 6.91 5.97
N GLY A 51 2.63 7.27 5.23
CA GLY A 51 2.79 7.78 3.88
C GLY A 51 3.25 6.68 2.94
N LEU A 52 2.34 5.76 2.63
CA LEU A 52 2.54 4.68 1.65
C LEU A 52 1.81 5.07 0.35
N SER A 53 2.28 4.59 -0.78
CA SER A 53 1.77 4.98 -2.09
C SER A 53 2.10 3.91 -3.12
N ASP A 54 1.25 2.90 -3.18
CA ASP A 54 1.61 1.64 -3.81
C ASP A 54 0.73 1.36 -5.04
N THR A 55 1.32 0.71 -6.04
CA THR A 55 0.65 0.46 -7.31
C THR A 55 0.82 -0.98 -7.79
N GLY A 56 -0.32 -1.65 -7.96
CA GLY A 56 -0.42 -2.94 -8.64
C GLY A 56 -1.35 -3.93 -7.93
N PRO A 57 -1.32 -5.22 -8.30
CA PRO A 57 -2.26 -6.19 -7.74
C PRO A 57 -1.77 -6.78 -6.41
N GLY A 58 -2.71 -6.99 -5.48
CA GLY A 58 -2.45 -7.62 -4.19
C GLY A 58 -1.60 -6.73 -3.30
N LEU A 59 -2.19 -5.62 -2.85
CA LEU A 59 -1.57 -4.68 -1.90
C LEU A 59 -2.20 -4.90 -0.53
N SER A 60 -1.43 -4.69 0.53
CA SER A 60 -1.91 -4.88 1.90
C SER A 60 -1.10 -4.02 2.84
N ASP A 61 -1.60 -2.81 3.09
CA ASP A 61 -0.81 -1.77 3.70
C ASP A 61 -1.41 -1.34 5.06
N THR A 62 -0.52 -1.01 5.99
CA THR A 62 -0.91 -0.65 7.34
C THR A 62 -0.25 0.64 7.79
N GLY A 63 -1.09 1.62 8.11
CA GLY A 63 -0.71 2.85 8.79
C GLY A 63 -1.45 4.09 8.28
N PRO A 64 -1.01 5.29 8.69
CA PRO A 64 -1.66 6.52 8.28
C PRO A 64 -1.19 6.99 6.90
N ARG A 65 -2.12 7.61 6.15
CA ARG A 65 -1.88 8.24 4.84
C ARG A 65 -1.44 7.20 3.80
N LEU A 66 -2.37 6.33 3.44
CA LEU A 66 -2.19 5.31 2.38
C LEU A 66 -2.90 5.80 1.11
N SER A 67 -2.41 5.38 -0.05
CA SER A 67 -2.88 5.89 -1.34
C SER A 67 -2.59 4.87 -2.43
N ASP A 68 -3.47 3.89 -2.58
CA ASP A 68 -3.11 2.69 -3.30
C ASP A 68 -3.95 2.53 -4.57
N THR A 69 -3.34 1.97 -5.61
CA THR A 69 -3.99 1.79 -6.91
C THR A 69 -3.79 0.39 -7.44
N GLY A 70 -4.88 -0.35 -7.64
CA GLY A 70 -4.76 -1.70 -8.18
C GLY A 70 -5.97 -2.61 -8.00
N THR A 71 -5.68 -3.89 -7.82
CA THR A 71 -6.72 -4.91 -7.67
C THR A 71 -6.44 -5.78 -6.46
N GLY A 72 -7.44 -5.96 -5.60
CA GLY A 72 -7.27 -6.65 -4.31
C GLY A 72 -6.42 -5.80 -3.38
N LEU A 73 -6.99 -4.67 -2.95
CA LEU A 73 -6.39 -3.79 -1.95
C LEU A 73 -7.02 -4.10 -0.59
N SER A 74 -6.28 -3.89 0.49
CA SER A 74 -6.68 -4.33 1.83
C SER A 74 -5.94 -3.53 2.89
N ASP A 75 -6.47 -2.36 3.18
CA ASP A 75 -5.71 -1.34 3.86
C ASP A 75 -6.28 -1.01 5.24
N THR A 76 -5.38 -0.73 6.19
CA THR A 76 -5.75 -0.48 7.58
C THR A 76 -5.08 0.77 8.11
N GLY A 77 -5.87 1.78 8.49
CA GLY A 77 -5.34 2.97 9.12
C GLY A 77 -6.20 4.22 9.05
N THR A 78 -5.57 5.37 8.80
CA THR A 78 -6.25 6.67 8.83
C THR A 78 -5.87 7.48 7.60
N GLY A 79 -6.85 8.01 6.88
CA GLY A 79 -6.62 8.71 5.62
C GLY A 79 -6.18 7.72 4.55
N LEU A 80 -7.11 6.85 4.14
CA LEU A 80 -6.92 5.88 3.06
C LEU A 80 -7.60 6.42 1.80
N SER A 81 -7.01 6.16 0.64
CA SER A 81 -7.44 6.77 -0.63
C SER A 81 -7.15 5.82 -1.78
N ASP A 82 -8.10 4.94 -2.05
CA ASP A 82 -7.84 3.79 -2.87
C ASP A 82 -8.59 3.83 -4.20
N THR A 83 -7.96 3.29 -5.25
CA THR A 83 -8.56 3.23 -6.58
C THR A 83 -8.39 1.85 -7.19
N GLY A 84 -9.50 1.22 -7.56
CA GLY A 84 -9.48 0.02 -8.40
C GLY A 84 -10.59 -1.00 -8.12
N MET A 85 -10.21 -2.28 -7.99
CA MET A 85 -11.19 -3.36 -7.87
C MET A 85 -10.92 -4.23 -6.64
N GLY A 86 -11.96 -4.53 -5.88
CA GLY A 86 -11.86 -5.34 -4.67
C GLY A 86 -11.09 -4.61 -3.58
N LEU A 87 -11.64 -3.48 -3.12
CA LEU A 87 -11.08 -2.64 -2.07
C LEU A 87 -11.69 -3.05 -0.72
N ARG A 88 -10.88 -3.06 0.34
CA ARG A 88 -11.30 -3.53 1.67
C ARG A 88 -10.59 -2.75 2.76
N ASP A 89 -11.21 -1.65 3.14
CA ASP A 89 -10.53 -0.74 4.04
C ASP A 89 -11.06 -0.81 5.46
N PHE A 90 -10.17 -0.66 6.44
CA PHE A 90 -10.52 -0.54 7.84
C PHE A 90 -9.90 0.72 8.46
N GLY A 91 -10.75 1.62 8.96
CA GLY A 91 -10.27 2.73 9.79
C GLY A 91 -11.07 4.02 9.70
N THR A 92 -10.38 5.14 9.50
CA THR A 92 -11.02 6.47 9.51
C THR A 92 -10.57 7.35 8.34
N GLY A 93 -11.51 8.03 7.69
CA GLY A 93 -11.22 8.88 6.52
C GLY A 93 -10.82 8.02 5.33
N LEU A 94 -11.78 7.26 4.81
CA LEU A 94 -11.61 6.31 3.71
C LEU A 94 -12.25 6.92 2.46
N THR A 95 -11.56 6.89 1.32
CA THR A 95 -12.01 7.50 0.08
C THR A 95 -11.71 6.58 -1.09
N ASP A 96 -12.72 5.83 -1.50
CA ASP A 96 -12.53 4.73 -2.42
C ASP A 96 -13.19 5.00 -3.76
N THR A 97 -12.52 4.66 -4.85
CA THR A 97 -13.07 4.74 -6.21
C THR A 97 -12.93 3.41 -6.93
N GLY A 98 -14.05 2.84 -7.37
CA GLY A 98 -14.05 1.67 -8.24
C GLY A 98 -15.14 0.66 -7.94
N THR A 99 -14.81 -0.64 -7.96
CA THR A 99 -15.81 -1.71 -7.81
C THR A 99 -15.43 -2.72 -6.74
N GLY A 100 -16.43 -3.31 -6.10
CA GLY A 100 -16.21 -4.31 -5.04
C GLY A 100 -15.62 -3.71 -3.77
N LEU A 101 -16.20 -2.60 -3.31
CA LEU A 101 -15.82 -1.87 -2.10
C LEU A 101 -16.43 -2.53 -0.85
N SER A 102 -15.67 -2.63 0.23
CA SER A 102 -16.08 -3.32 1.45
C SER A 102 -15.43 -2.70 2.68
N ASP A 103 -15.79 -1.46 2.97
CA ASP A 103 -15.08 -0.66 3.96
C ASP A 103 -15.79 -0.66 5.32
N THR A 104 -14.99 -0.60 6.38
CA THR A 104 -15.47 -0.54 7.75
C THR A 104 -14.77 0.58 8.50
N GLY A 105 -15.54 1.57 8.96
CA GLY A 105 -14.92 2.74 9.57
C GLY A 105 -15.83 3.93 9.76
N THR A 106 -15.20 5.10 9.92
CA THR A 106 -15.88 6.40 9.98
C THR A 106 -15.31 7.35 8.94
N GLY A 107 -16.16 8.20 8.34
CA GLY A 107 -15.72 9.11 7.29
C GLY A 107 -15.44 8.39 5.97
N LEU A 108 -16.41 7.57 5.53
CA LEU A 108 -16.38 6.82 4.28
C LEU A 108 -16.89 7.68 3.12
N SER A 109 -16.24 7.60 1.96
CA SER A 109 -16.60 8.33 0.75
C SER A 109 -16.33 7.50 -0.49
N ASP A 110 -17.30 6.65 -0.83
CA ASP A 110 -17.13 5.64 -1.86
C ASP A 110 -17.78 6.08 -3.18
N THR A 111 -17.02 6.05 -4.27
CA THR A 111 -17.52 6.31 -5.62
C THR A 111 -17.47 5.03 -6.45
N GLY A 112 -18.62 4.35 -6.54
CA GLY A 112 -18.80 3.21 -7.43
C GLY A 112 -18.81 3.63 -8.91
N THR A 113 -18.10 2.91 -9.77
CA THR A 113 -18.16 3.03 -11.25
C THR A 113 -18.69 1.76 -11.89
#